data_AF-A0A7D5TL69-F1
#
_entry.id   AF-A0A7D5TL69-F1
#
_cell.length_a   1.000
_cell.length_b   1.000
_cell.length_c   1.000
_cell.angle_alpha   90.00
_cell.angle_beta   90.00
_cell.angle_gamma   90.00
#
_symmetry.space_group_name_H-M   'P 1'
#
loop_
_entity.id
_entity.type
_entity.pdbx_description
1 polymer ?
#
loop_
_entity_poly.entity_id
_entity_poly.type
_entity_poly.pdbx_seq_one_letter_code
_entity_poly.pdbx_strand_id
1 'polypeptide(L)' 'MSDGGDRDGTPSWIDDQPRRPDASDETVRIETIPDDDAGTVTFAARRDSDGPTVAWITVDAATVVDLGAHN' A
#
# COMPACT_ATOMS: atom_id res chain seq x y z
N MET A 1 8.51 44.30 11.38
CA MET A 1 9.51 43.22 11.30
C MET A 1 9.32 42.32 12.50
N SER A 2 8.77 41.12 12.27
CA SER A 2 9.15 39.83 12.86
C SER A 2 8.61 38.78 11.88
N ASP A 3 9.54 37.94 11.45
CA ASP A 3 9.46 36.86 10.49
C ASP A 3 8.85 35.59 11.14
N GLY A 4 8.36 34.68 10.29
CA GLY A 4 8.56 33.26 10.56
C GLY A 4 7.34 32.47 11.03
N GLY A 5 6.84 31.62 10.13
CA GLY A 5 6.19 30.37 10.50
C GLY A 5 4.87 30.13 9.79
N ASP A 6 4.93 29.83 8.49
CA ASP A 6 3.93 28.99 7.84
C ASP A 6 3.64 27.80 8.76
N ARG A 7 2.41 27.76 9.30
CA ARG A 7 1.94 26.56 9.98
C ARG A 7 1.75 25.53 8.89
N ASP A 8 2.79 24.75 8.67
CA ASP A 8 2.78 23.54 7.87
C ASP A 8 1.65 22.67 8.39
N GLY A 9 0.52 22.74 7.70
CA GLY A 9 -0.70 22.03 8.01
C GLY A 9 -0.52 20.58 7.64
N THR A 10 0.32 19.87 8.37
CA THR A 10 0.37 18.42 8.32
C THR A 10 -0.96 17.92 8.90
N PRO A 11 -1.82 17.28 8.09
CA PRO A 11 -3.10 16.81 8.58
C PRO A 11 -2.86 15.75 9.67
N SER A 12 -3.52 15.93 10.81
CA SER A 12 -3.43 15.10 12.03
C SER A 12 -3.71 13.61 11.84
N TRP A 13 -4.19 13.18 10.68
CA TRP A 13 -4.49 11.77 10.38
C TRP A 13 -3.24 10.88 10.25
N ILE A 14 -2.04 11.48 10.13
CA ILE A 14 -0.77 10.72 10.04
C ILE A 14 -0.27 10.31 11.44
N ASP A 15 -0.69 10.99 12.50
CA ASP A 15 -0.14 10.79 13.86
C ASP A 15 -0.97 9.83 14.74
N ASP A 16 -1.99 9.17 14.17
CA ASP A 16 -2.83 8.20 14.88
C ASP A 16 -2.64 6.78 14.30
N GLN A 17 -1.40 6.40 14.00
CA GLN A 17 -1.07 4.98 13.94
C GLN A 17 -0.87 4.48 15.37
N PRO A 18 -1.84 3.77 15.97
CA PRO A 18 -1.57 3.08 17.23
C PRO A 18 -0.37 2.18 16.99
N ARG A 19 0.69 2.36 17.79
CA ARG A 19 1.78 1.39 17.91
C ARG A 19 1.13 0.03 18.12
N ARG A 20 1.11 -0.80 17.07
CA ARG A 20 0.52 -2.12 17.09
C ARG A 20 1.25 -2.91 18.19
N PRO A 21 0.57 -3.32 19.28
CA PRO A 21 1.21 -4.14 20.31
C PRO A 21 1.58 -5.47 19.64
N ASP A 22 2.85 -5.88 19.79
CA ASP A 22 3.47 -7.13 19.30
C ASP A 22 2.49 -8.07 18.59
N ALA A 23 2.15 -7.73 17.35
CA ALA A 23 1.39 -8.63 16.51
C ALA A 23 2.39 -9.70 16.10
N SER A 24 2.18 -10.92 16.58
CA SER A 24 2.69 -12.14 15.97
C SER A 24 2.88 -11.93 14.47
N ASP A 25 4.02 -12.32 13.93
CA ASP A 25 4.44 -12.31 12.52
C ASP A 25 3.34 -12.82 11.54
N GLU A 26 2.22 -12.11 11.42
CA GLU A 26 1.17 -12.34 10.45
C GLU A 26 1.73 -11.80 9.14
N THR A 27 2.41 -12.68 8.40
CA THR A 27 2.99 -12.36 7.11
C THR A 27 1.87 -12.02 6.13
N VAL A 28 1.61 -10.74 5.92
CA VAL A 28 0.71 -10.29 4.86
C VAL A 28 1.36 -10.59 3.52
N ARG A 29 0.74 -11.47 2.74
CA ARG A 29 1.16 -11.77 1.37
C ARG A 29 0.39 -10.87 0.40
N ILE A 30 1.12 -10.29 -0.54
CA ILE A 30 0.54 -9.55 -1.67
C ILE A 30 0.61 -10.45 -2.90
N GLU A 31 -0.51 -10.61 -3.57
CA GLU A 31 -0.63 -11.29 -4.87
C GLU A 31 -0.92 -10.24 -5.95
N THR A 32 -0.27 -10.39 -7.10
CA THR A 32 -0.46 -9.54 -8.28
C THR A 32 -1.28 -10.31 -9.30
N ILE A 33 -2.43 -9.75 -9.68
CA ILE A 33 -3.40 -10.35 -10.60
C ILE A 33 -3.51 -9.44 -11.82
N PRO A 34 -2.88 -9.80 -12.96
CA PRO A 34 -3.02 -9.05 -14.20
C PRO A 34 -4.38 -9.33 -14.87
N ASP A 35 -4.95 -8.29 -15.47
CA ASP A 35 -6.13 -8.36 -16.34
C ASP A 35 -5.77 -7.70 -17.68
N ASP A 36 -5.32 -8.54 -18.63
CA ASP A 36 -4.84 -8.10 -19.94
C ASP A 36 -5.96 -7.55 -20.83
N ASP A 37 -7.19 -8.03 -20.67
CA ASP A 37 -8.36 -7.55 -21.42
C ASP A 37 -8.72 -6.12 -20.99
N ALA A 38 -8.62 -5.83 -19.69
CA ALA A 38 -8.87 -4.50 -19.13
C ALA A 38 -7.64 -3.57 -19.15
N GLY A 39 -6.43 -4.11 -19.36
CA GLY A 39 -5.18 -3.37 -19.25
C GLY A 39 -4.88 -2.92 -17.81
N THR A 40 -5.32 -3.69 -16.81
CA THR A 40 -5.17 -3.35 -15.39
C THR A 40 -4.43 -4.41 -14.60
N VAL A 41 -3.94 -4.03 -13.44
CA VAL A 41 -3.33 -4.94 -12.47
C VAL A 41 -4.00 -4.72 -11.11
N THR A 42 -4.39 -5.82 -10.47
CA THR A 42 -4.91 -5.81 -9.10
C THR A 42 -3.88 -6.37 -8.13
N PHE A 43 -3.62 -5.63 -7.06
CA PHE A 43 -2.82 -6.10 -5.93
C PHE A 43 -3.76 -6.51 -4.80
N ALA A 44 -3.77 -7.79 -4.45
CA ALA A 44 -4.61 -8.34 -3.40
C ALA A 44 -3.75 -8.69 -2.17
N ALA A 45 -4.10 -8.14 -1.01
CA ALA A 45 -3.45 -8.45 0.26
C ALA A 45 -4.22 -9.55 1.00
N ARG A 46 -3.52 -10.57 1.47
CA ARG A 46 -4.06 -11.67 2.29
C ARG A 46 -3.21 -11.86 3.54
N ARG A 47 -3.84 -12.14 4.68
CA ARG A 47 -3.12 -12.45 5.93
C ARG A 47 -2.51 -13.85 5.95
N ASP A 48 -3.12 -14.78 5.23
CA ASP A 48 -2.67 -16.17 5.07
C ASP A 48 -2.85 -16.59 3.61
N SER A 49 -2.07 -17.58 3.14
CA SER A 49 -2.17 -18.07 1.76
C SER A 49 -3.57 -18.55 1.37
N ASP A 50 -4.30 -19.13 2.31
CA ASP A 50 -5.68 -19.61 2.16
C ASP A 50 -6.73 -18.69 2.81
N GLY A 51 -6.30 -17.53 3.33
CA GLY A 51 -7.18 -16.56 3.98
C GLY A 51 -7.95 -15.69 2.98
N PRO A 52 -9.07 -15.08 3.41
CA PRO A 52 -9.79 -14.11 2.57
C PRO A 52 -8.92 -12.88 2.28
N THR A 53 -9.15 -12.27 1.12
CA THR A 53 -8.54 -10.98 0.78
C THR A 53 -8.99 -9.91 1.76
N VAL A 54 -8.03 -9.27 2.44
CA VAL A 54 -8.31 -8.23 3.44
C VAL A 54 -8.35 -6.84 2.84
N ALA A 55 -7.68 -6.64 1.70
CA ALA A 55 -7.69 -5.40 0.94
C ALA A 55 -7.27 -5.65 -0.52
N TRP A 56 -7.72 -4.81 -1.45
CA TRP A 56 -7.27 -4.83 -2.83
C TRP A 56 -7.22 -3.42 -3.43
N ILE A 57 -6.33 -3.22 -4.40
CA ILE A 57 -6.23 -2.01 -5.19
C ILE A 57 -6.04 -2.41 -6.65
N THR A 58 -6.83 -1.81 -7.55
CA THR A 58 -6.70 -2.00 -9.00
C THR A 58 -6.18 -0.72 -9.62
N VAL A 59 -5.18 -0.85 -10.50
CA VAL A 59 -4.53 0.26 -11.21
C VAL A 59 -4.34 -0.08 -12.68
N ASP A 60 -4.19 0.95 -13.50
CA ASP A 60 -3.79 0.81 -14.89
C ASP A 60 -2.38 0.21 -14.98
N ALA A 61 -2.21 -0.81 -15.85
CA ALA A 61 -0.97 -1.56 -15.96
C ALA A 61 0.20 -0.69 -16.47
N ALA A 62 -0.06 0.33 -17.29
CA ALA A 62 0.97 1.24 -17.79
C ALA A 62 1.49 2.20 -16.70
N THR A 63 0.81 2.28 -15.56
CA THR A 63 1.22 3.07 -14.39
C THR A 63 2.14 2.28 -13.45
N VAL A 64 2.21 0.95 -13.59
CA VAL A 64 3.05 0.08 -12.74
C VAL A 64 4.46 -0.01 -13.31
N VAL A 65 5.46 0.32 -12.49
CA VAL A 65 6.88 0.13 -12.81
C VAL A 65 7.39 -1.11 -12.08
N ASP A 66 7.77 -2.15 -12.82
CA ASP A 66 8.47 -3.30 -12.26
C ASP A 66 9.97 -2.99 -12.10
N LEU A 67 10.48 -3.12 -10.88
CA LEU A 67 11.89 -2.91 -10.55
C LEU A 67 12.67 -4.24 -10.47
N GLY A 68 12.04 -5.37 -10.78
CA GLY A 68 12.59 -6.72 -10.62
C GLY A 68 13.56 -7.17 -11.74
N ALA A 69 13.71 -6.40 -12.82
CA ALA A 69 14.45 -6.83 -14.00
C ALA A 69 15.94 -6.45 -14.02
N HIS A 70 16.70 -6.66 -12.94
CA HIS A 70 18.18 -6.64 -13.01
C HIS A 70 18.84 -7.59 -12.00
N ASN A 71 19.14 -8.82 -12.44
CA ASN A 71 20.31 -9.59 -12.00
C ASN A 71 20.82 -10.47 -13.16
#